data_AF-A0A3D3LMV0-F1
#
_entry.id   AF-A0A3D3LMV0-F1
#
_cell.length_a   1.000
_cell.length_b   1.000
_cell.length_c   1.000
_cell.angle_alpha   90.00
_cell.angle_beta   90.00
_cell.angle_gamma   90.00
#
_symmetry.space_group_name_H-M   'P 1'
#
loop_
_entity.id
_entity.type
_entity.pdbx_description
1 polymer ?
#
loop_
_entity_poly.entity_id
_entity_poly.type
_entity_poly.pdbx_seq_one_letter_code
_entity_poly.pdbx_strand_id
1 'polypeptide(L)'
;DVMDAVGSNIRVDTRGREVMRILPRNHDDVNEEWLSDKSRFVWDGLNTQRIDSPYIRKEGKLEAVSWSEAFEVIAQKLKGQESNTAAIAGDLACAEGMMALKDLMAQLGSPNLDCRQDGAQLPTNGNRANYLFNTGIA
;
A
#
# COMPACT_ATOMS: atom_id res chain seq x y z
N ASP A 1 4.26 -11.52 -4.20
CA ASP A 1 3.65 -11.50 -2.85
C ASP A 1 3.96 -10.15 -2.22
N VAL A 2 3.12 -9.66 -1.30
CA VAL A 2 3.26 -8.33 -0.67
C VAL A 2 3.32 -8.41 0.86
N MET A 3 3.28 -9.61 1.44
CA MET A 3 3.26 -9.79 2.90
C MET A 3 4.63 -9.61 3.58
N ASP A 4 5.68 -9.51 2.77
CA ASP A 4 7.04 -9.14 3.11
C ASP A 4 7.74 -8.48 1.90
N ALA A 5 8.98 -8.03 2.10
CA ALA A 5 9.78 -7.39 1.07
C ALA A 5 10.57 -8.38 0.18
N VAL A 6 10.38 -9.70 0.33
CA VAL A 6 11.03 -10.70 -0.54
C VAL A 6 10.38 -10.68 -1.92
N GLY A 7 9.07 -10.42 -1.99
CA GLY A 7 8.35 -10.37 -3.25
C GLY A 7 8.10 -11.74 -3.86
N SER A 8 7.97 -12.79 -3.03
CA SER A 8 7.82 -14.18 -3.45
C SER A 8 6.81 -14.37 -4.60
N ASN A 9 7.16 -15.19 -5.57
CA ASN A 9 6.27 -15.45 -6.70
C ASN A 9 5.14 -16.41 -6.31
N ILE A 10 3.91 -15.99 -6.63
CA ILE A 10 2.70 -16.69 -6.21
C ILE A 10 1.74 -16.90 -7.37
N ARG A 11 0.93 -17.95 -7.24
CA ARG A 11 -0.28 -18.18 -8.01
C ARG A 11 -1.48 -18.06 -7.07
N VAL A 12 -2.39 -17.16 -7.42
CA VAL A 12 -3.64 -16.96 -6.68
C VAL A 12 -4.72 -17.79 -7.36
N ASP A 13 -5.22 -18.81 -6.68
CA ASP A 13 -6.29 -19.66 -7.20
C ASP A 13 -7.65 -19.10 -6.71
N THR A 14 -8.50 -18.71 -7.65
CA THR A 14 -9.81 -18.11 -7.37
C THR A 14 -10.97 -19.01 -7.80
N ARG A 15 -12.12 -18.83 -7.16
CA ARG A 15 -13.39 -19.42 -7.59
C ARG A 15 -14.45 -18.32 -7.61
N GLY A 16 -14.80 -17.87 -8.82
CA GLY A 16 -15.68 -16.71 -8.98
C GLY A 16 -15.03 -15.44 -8.42
N ARG A 17 -15.67 -14.82 -7.42
CA ARG A 17 -15.21 -13.57 -6.80
C ARG A 17 -14.29 -13.79 -5.60
N GLU A 18 -14.13 -15.03 -5.15
CA GLU A 18 -13.41 -15.36 -3.93
C GLU A 18 -12.03 -15.96 -4.25
N VAL A 19 -11.03 -15.56 -3.47
CA VAL A 19 -9.74 -16.23 -3.42
C VAL A 19 -9.89 -17.48 -2.57
N MET A 20 -9.48 -18.64 -3.08
CA MET A 20 -9.61 -19.92 -2.36
C MET A 20 -8.30 -20.36 -1.70
N ARG A 21 -7.16 -19.99 -2.30
CA ARG A 21 -5.81 -20.26 -1.78
C ARG A 21 -4.74 -19.49 -2.55
N ILE A 22 -3.56 -19.39 -1.94
CA ILE A 22 -2.34 -18.86 -2.56
C ILE A 22 -1.28 -19.95 -2.53
N LEU A 23 -0.66 -20.22 -3.68
CA LEU A 23 0.40 -21.22 -3.84
C LEU A 23 1.68 -20.58 -4.37
N PRO A 24 2.87 -21.12 -4.04
CA PRO A 24 4.12 -20.66 -4.65
C PRO A 24 4.14 -20.94 -6.16
N ARG A 25 4.89 -20.11 -6.88
CA ARG A 25 5.32 -20.36 -8.25
C ARG A 25 6.85 -20.40 -8.26
N ASN A 26 7.42 -21.36 -8.99
CA ASN A 26 8.87 -21.50 -9.04
C ASN A 26 9.55 -20.21 -9.52
N HIS A 27 10.56 -19.77 -8.77
CA HIS A 27 11.48 -18.71 -9.17
C HIS A 27 12.81 -18.82 -8.43
N ASP A 28 13.78 -19.44 -9.10
CA ASP A 28 15.08 -19.80 -8.54
C ASP A 28 15.81 -18.59 -7.93
N ASP A 29 15.69 -17.39 -8.49
CA ASP A 29 16.39 -16.20 -7.98
C ASP A 29 15.70 -15.49 -6.78
N VAL A 30 14.54 -15.98 -6.32
CA VAL A 30 13.73 -15.28 -5.29
C VAL A 30 13.25 -16.23 -4.20
N ASN A 31 12.39 -17.18 -4.54
CA ASN A 31 11.70 -18.02 -3.56
C ASN A 31 11.78 -19.51 -3.88
N GLU A 32 12.47 -19.89 -4.95
CA GLU A 32 12.45 -21.25 -5.49
C GLU A 32 11.00 -21.73 -5.55
N GLU A 33 10.66 -22.83 -4.87
CA GLU A 33 9.32 -23.38 -4.77
C GLU A 33 8.61 -23.06 -3.44
N TRP A 34 9.20 -22.21 -2.59
CA TRP A 34 8.75 -21.97 -1.23
C TRP A 34 7.89 -20.70 -1.09
N LEU A 35 7.06 -20.70 -0.05
CA LEU A 35 6.22 -19.57 0.35
C LEU A 35 5.95 -19.63 1.86
N SER A 36 6.08 -18.50 2.54
CA SER A 36 5.82 -18.38 3.98
C SER A 36 4.36 -18.67 4.33
N ASP A 37 4.11 -19.08 5.58
CA ASP A 37 2.75 -19.33 6.06
C ASP A 37 1.89 -18.07 6.07
N LYS A 38 2.49 -16.90 6.40
CA LYS A 38 1.79 -15.61 6.35
C LYS A 38 1.18 -15.40 4.96
N SER A 39 1.98 -15.53 3.92
CA SER A 39 1.57 -15.32 2.53
C SER A 39 0.64 -16.41 2.01
N ARG A 40 0.83 -17.66 2.47
CA ARG A 40 0.00 -18.80 2.08
C ARG A 40 -1.42 -18.71 2.63
N PHE A 41 -1.59 -18.17 3.83
CA PHE A 41 -2.86 -18.20 4.56
C PHE A 41 -3.58 -16.85 4.68
N VAL A 42 -2.95 -15.71 4.35
CA VAL A 42 -3.58 -14.37 4.43
C VAL A 42 -4.83 -14.18 3.55
N TRP A 43 -5.09 -15.08 2.60
CA TRP A 43 -6.20 -14.93 1.66
C TRP A 43 -7.59 -14.90 2.34
N ASP A 44 -7.72 -15.46 3.55
CA ASP A 44 -8.95 -15.42 4.33
C ASP A 44 -9.34 -13.99 4.77
N GLY A 45 -8.34 -13.17 5.11
CA GLY A 45 -8.48 -11.76 5.45
C GLY A 45 -8.96 -10.90 4.28
N LEU A 46 -8.76 -11.35 3.04
CA LEU A 46 -9.25 -10.62 1.86
C LEU A 46 -10.78 -10.60 1.75
N ASN A 47 -11.49 -11.46 2.49
CA ASN A 47 -12.97 -11.49 2.51
C ASN A 47 -13.58 -10.95 3.80
N THR A 48 -12.76 -10.50 4.77
CA THR A 48 -13.21 -10.10 6.10
C THR A 48 -12.76 -8.67 6.40
N GLN A 49 -13.61 -7.88 7.10
CA GLN A 49 -13.30 -6.49 7.50
C GLN A 49 -12.85 -5.59 6.34
N ARG A 50 -13.43 -5.78 5.15
CA ARG A 50 -13.12 -4.98 3.96
C ARG A 50 -13.79 -3.61 4.05
N ILE A 51 -13.04 -2.58 3.67
CA ILE A 51 -13.60 -1.26 3.38
C ILE A 51 -14.23 -1.34 2.00
N ASP A 52 -15.55 -1.34 1.94
CA ASP A 52 -16.38 -1.54 0.75
C ASP A 52 -17.01 -0.25 0.22
N SER A 53 -17.13 0.75 1.10
CA SER A 53 -17.71 2.07 0.83
C SER A 53 -16.81 3.17 1.40
N PRO A 54 -16.88 4.41 0.90
CA PRO A 54 -16.28 5.54 1.59
C PRO A 54 -17.12 5.93 2.82
N TYR A 55 -16.45 6.34 3.89
CA TYR A 55 -17.09 6.72 5.15
C TYR A 55 -16.61 8.11 5.60
N ILE A 56 -17.52 8.91 6.15
CA ILE A 56 -17.21 10.22 6.75
C ILE A 56 -17.60 10.19 8.22
N ARG A 57 -16.79 10.83 9.06
CA ARG A 57 -17.11 10.97 10.48
C ARG A 57 -18.11 12.10 10.69
N LYS A 58 -19.32 11.77 11.13
CA LYS A 58 -20.40 12.69 11.52
C LYS A 58 -20.80 12.37 12.97
N GLU A 59 -20.88 13.38 13.82
CA GLU A 59 -21.24 13.22 15.25
C GLU A 59 -20.46 12.13 16.00
N GLY A 60 -19.17 11.98 15.65
CA GLY A 60 -18.27 10.99 16.27
C GLY A 60 -18.33 9.57 15.70
N LYS A 61 -19.27 9.26 14.81
CA LYS A 61 -19.42 7.94 14.16
C LYS A 61 -19.09 7.99 12.67
N LEU A 62 -18.67 6.86 12.10
CA LEU A 62 -18.43 6.72 10.66
C LEU A 62 -19.75 6.37 9.98
N GLU A 63 -20.13 7.17 8.99
CA GLU A 63 -21.33 6.99 8.17
C GLU A 63 -20.93 6.76 6.71
N ALA A 64 -21.55 5.78 6.06
CA ALA A 64 -21.30 5.49 4.65
C ALA A 64 -21.84 6.64 3.79
N VAL A 65 -21.06 7.04 2.78
CA VAL A 65 -21.41 8.14 1.87
C VAL A 65 -21.17 7.75 0.41
N SER A 66 -21.56 8.62 -0.51
CA SER A 66 -21.19 8.46 -1.92
C SER A 66 -19.74 8.89 -2.17
N TRP A 67 -19.16 8.42 -3.28
CA TRP A 67 -17.84 8.89 -3.73
C TRP A 67 -17.80 10.40 -3.98
N SER A 68 -18.86 10.98 -4.57
CA SER A 68 -18.95 12.42 -4.82
C SER A 68 -18.88 13.22 -3.52
N GLU A 69 -19.68 12.85 -2.52
CA GLU A 69 -19.64 13.50 -1.20
C GLU A 69 -18.27 13.34 -0.52
N ALA A 70 -17.67 12.16 -0.60
CA ALA A 70 -16.33 11.91 -0.06
C ALA A 70 -15.28 12.84 -0.67
N PHE A 71 -15.25 12.98 -2.00
CA PHE A 71 -14.30 13.84 -2.69
C PHE A 71 -14.57 15.33 -2.44
N GLU A 72 -15.83 15.76 -2.33
CA GLU A 72 -16.17 17.14 -1.96
C GLU A 72 -15.61 17.49 -0.58
N VAL A 73 -15.79 16.62 0.41
CA VAL A 73 -15.27 16.84 1.77
C VAL A 73 -13.75 16.83 1.79
N ILE A 74 -13.09 15.94 1.03
CA ILE A 74 -11.63 15.94 0.88
C ILE A 74 -11.15 17.28 0.29
N ALA A 75 -11.73 17.74 -0.81
CA ALA A 75 -11.36 18.98 -1.48
C ALA A 75 -11.56 20.20 -0.56
N GLN A 76 -12.67 20.26 0.18
CA GLN A 76 -12.94 21.32 1.14
C GLN A 76 -11.90 21.37 2.26
N LYS A 77 -11.46 20.20 2.77
CA LYS A 77 -10.45 20.12 3.83
C LYS A 77 -9.03 20.45 3.35
N LEU A 78 -8.70 20.13 2.11
CA LEU A 78 -7.38 20.42 1.54
C LEU A 78 -7.23 21.88 1.10
N LYS A 79 -8.33 22.59 0.87
CA LYS A 79 -8.31 23.98 0.39
C LYS A 79 -7.55 24.89 1.35
N GLY A 80 -6.43 25.46 0.87
CA GLY A 80 -5.60 26.39 1.63
C GLY A 80 -4.76 25.76 2.74
N GLN A 81 -4.55 24.43 2.72
CA GLN A 81 -3.75 23.69 3.71
C GLN A 81 -2.42 23.17 3.13
N GLU A 82 -1.84 23.89 2.18
CA GLU A 82 -0.66 23.48 1.40
C GLU A 82 0.52 23.05 2.30
N SER A 83 0.87 23.86 3.29
CA SER A 83 1.96 23.56 4.23
C SER A 83 1.60 22.60 5.37
N ASN A 84 0.31 22.34 5.60
CA ASN A 84 -0.21 21.53 6.71
C ASN A 84 -0.73 20.16 6.27
N THR A 85 -0.62 19.83 4.98
CA THR A 85 -1.00 18.53 4.45
C THR A 85 0.23 17.63 4.46
N ALA A 86 0.07 16.36 4.84
CA ALA A 86 1.11 15.34 4.74
C ALA A 86 0.49 14.04 4.22
N ALA A 87 1.30 13.21 3.56
CA ALA A 87 0.88 11.91 3.06
C ALA A 87 1.78 10.80 3.60
N ILE A 88 1.14 9.70 4.01
CA ILE A 88 1.82 8.49 4.49
C ILE A 88 1.38 7.34 3.59
N ALA A 89 2.33 6.72 2.89
CA ALA A 89 2.09 5.50 2.14
C ALA A 89 2.23 4.29 3.06
N GLY A 90 1.28 3.35 2.99
CA GLY A 90 1.37 2.08 3.71
C GLY A 90 2.17 1.03 2.95
N ASP A 91 2.63 -0.01 3.66
CA ASP A 91 3.55 -1.03 3.12
C ASP A 91 3.00 -1.80 1.91
N LEU A 92 1.69 -1.95 1.84
CA LEU A 92 1.00 -2.70 0.78
C LEU A 92 0.61 -1.83 -0.42
N ALA A 93 1.00 -0.55 -0.43
CA ALA A 93 0.70 0.36 -1.53
C ALA A 93 1.53 0.00 -2.77
N CYS A 94 0.89 0.00 -3.95
CA CYS A 94 1.61 -0.19 -5.22
C CYS A 94 2.41 1.07 -5.60
N ALA A 95 3.39 0.89 -6.47
CA ALA A 95 4.24 1.98 -6.96
C ALA A 95 3.45 3.07 -7.68
N GLU A 96 2.43 2.69 -8.46
CA GLU A 96 1.56 3.61 -9.18
C GLU A 96 0.73 4.47 -8.22
N GLY A 97 0.19 3.86 -7.16
CA GLY A 97 -0.56 4.59 -6.14
C GLY A 97 0.32 5.57 -5.37
N MET A 98 1.54 5.16 -5.01
CA MET A 98 2.51 6.04 -4.38
C MET A 98 2.95 7.19 -5.30
N MET A 99 3.13 6.93 -6.60
CA MET A 99 3.47 7.96 -7.59
C MET A 99 2.32 8.96 -7.76
N ALA A 100 1.08 8.48 -7.92
CA ALA A 100 -0.10 9.34 -8.02
C ALA A 100 -0.27 10.22 -6.77
N LEU A 101 -0.03 9.67 -5.58
CA LEU A 101 -0.06 10.43 -4.33
C LEU A 101 1.04 11.48 -4.27
N LYS A 102 2.27 11.13 -4.69
CA LYS A 102 3.40 12.05 -4.76
C LYS A 102 3.11 13.22 -5.70
N ASP A 103 2.58 12.95 -6.90
CA ASP A 103 2.25 13.97 -7.88
C ASP A 103 1.12 14.88 -7.40
N LEU A 104 0.11 14.32 -6.73
CA LEU A 104 -0.96 15.09 -6.08
C LEU A 104 -0.38 16.04 -5.02
N MET A 105 0.49 15.55 -4.15
CA MET A 105 1.11 16.34 -3.09
C MET A 105 2.01 17.45 -3.64
N ALA A 106 2.73 17.17 -4.73
CA ALA A 106 3.51 18.18 -5.45
C ALA A 106 2.62 19.29 -6.02
N GLN A 107 1.46 18.95 -6.60
CA GLN A 107 0.49 19.94 -7.10
C GLN A 107 -0.16 20.75 -5.97
N LEU A 108 -0.35 20.13 -4.79
CA LEU A 108 -0.80 20.82 -3.57
C LEU A 108 0.29 21.67 -2.91
N GLY A 109 1.52 21.64 -3.41
CA GLY A 109 2.64 22.38 -2.83
C GLY A 109 3.15 21.84 -1.49
N SER A 110 2.76 20.61 -1.10
CA SER A 110 3.22 20.00 0.15
C SER A 110 4.45 19.11 -0.08
N PRO A 111 5.56 19.36 0.64
CA PRO A 111 6.75 18.50 0.60
C PRO A 111 6.64 17.28 1.55
N ASN A 112 5.57 17.18 2.34
CA ASN A 112 5.49 16.25 3.45
C ASN A 112 5.01 14.87 2.99
N LEU A 113 5.96 13.99 2.69
CA LEU A 113 5.73 12.61 2.25
C LEU A 113 6.57 11.64 3.09
N ASP A 114 5.97 10.55 3.55
CA ASP A 114 6.70 9.45 4.17
C ASP A 114 6.07 8.09 3.82
N CYS A 115 6.85 7.03 3.94
CA CYS A 115 6.41 5.64 3.79
C CYS A 115 6.99 4.72 4.88
N ARG A 116 7.78 5.27 5.81
CA ARG A 116 8.52 4.48 6.80
C ARG A 116 7.70 4.30 8.06
N GLN A 117 7.60 3.06 8.53
CA GLN A 117 6.90 2.74 9.79
C GLN A 117 7.82 2.80 11.02
N ASP A 118 9.13 2.61 10.83
CA ASP A 118 10.12 2.41 11.89
C ASP A 118 11.11 3.58 12.03
N GLY A 119 10.93 4.65 11.26
CA GLY A 119 11.81 5.82 11.28
C GLY A 119 13.17 5.63 10.62
N ALA A 120 13.34 4.59 9.79
CA ALA A 120 14.60 4.31 9.08
C ALA A 120 15.15 5.56 8.35
N GLN A 121 16.42 5.91 8.58
CA GLN A 121 17.06 7.05 7.94
C GLN A 121 17.73 6.62 6.63
N LEU A 122 16.96 6.62 5.55
CA LEU A 122 17.50 6.30 4.23
C LEU A 122 18.18 7.54 3.62
N PRO A 123 19.42 7.41 3.10
CA PRO A 123 20.12 8.52 2.49
C PRO A 123 19.39 9.01 1.22
N THR A 124 19.17 10.32 1.14
CA THR A 124 18.43 10.99 0.05
C THR A 124 19.28 11.28 -1.18
N ASN A 125 20.52 10.79 -1.22
CA ASN A 125 21.48 11.02 -2.30
C ASN A 125 21.17 10.27 -3.61
N GLY A 126 20.02 9.60 -3.69
CA GLY A 126 19.58 8.84 -4.87
C GLY A 126 20.33 7.51 -5.07
N ASN A 127 21.30 7.17 -4.22
CA ASN A 127 22.04 5.92 -4.36
C ASN A 127 21.21 4.74 -3.84
N ARG A 128 20.73 3.92 -4.79
CA ARG A 128 19.88 2.76 -4.52
C ARG A 128 20.55 1.68 -3.67
N ALA A 129 21.88 1.61 -3.68
CA ALA A 129 22.62 0.60 -2.94
C ALA A 129 22.39 0.67 -1.42
N ASN A 130 21.88 1.80 -0.92
CA ASN A 130 21.65 1.99 0.52
C ASN A 130 20.36 1.36 1.04
N TYR A 131 19.46 0.89 0.16
CA TYR A 131 18.17 0.31 0.55
C TYR A 131 17.79 -0.93 -0.26
N LEU A 132 18.74 -1.48 -1.02
CA LEU A 132 18.58 -2.74 -1.75
C LEU A 132 19.42 -3.84 -1.10
N PHE A 133 18.97 -5.08 -1.30
CA PHE A 133 19.79 -6.26 -1.04
C PHE A 133 20.76 -6.48 -2.21
N ASN A 134 21.88 -5.75 -2.21
CA ASN A 134 22.77 -5.62 -3.37
C ASN A 134 23.37 -6.94 -3.87
N THR A 135 23.46 -7.95 -3.02
CA THR A 135 24.05 -9.25 -3.36
C THR A 135 23.11 -10.15 -4.18
N GLY A 136 21.83 -9.81 -4.31
CA GLY A 136 20.81 -10.74 -4.80
C GLY A 136 20.39 -11.75 -3.73
N ILE A 137 19.21 -12.36 -3.89
CA ILE A 137 18.66 -13.32 -2.92
C ILE A 137 19.29 -14.71 -3.09
N ALA A 138 19.48 -15.15 -4.33
CA ALA A 138 20.17 -16.38 -4.71
C ALA A 138 21.53 -16.10 -5.36
#